data_AF-A0A7Y4P5C1-F1
#
_entry.id   AF-A0A7Y4P5C1-F1
#
_cell.length_a   1.000
_cell.length_b   1.000
_cell.length_c   1.000
_cell.angle_alpha   90.00
_cell.angle_beta   90.00
_cell.angle_gamma   90.00
#
_symmetry.space_group_name_H-M   'P 1'
#
loop_
_entity.id
_entity.type
_entity.pdbx_description
1 polymer ?
#
loop_
_entity_poly.entity_id
_entity_poly.type
_entity_poly.pdbx_seq_one_letter_code
_entity_poly.pdbx_strand_id
1 'polypeptide(L)'
;MFGLSFSELLVIGVVALIVLGPERLPKVARTVGLLMGRAQRYMSDIKSDIQREMDIQELSKVKNEVESAASQIRQSLDKTVADIKDPLSVLKNEVEDRAQQLKQEITQELPDLSALKPKTDTKTDNQDNPDKKTTS
;
A
#
# COMPACT_ATOMS: atom_id res chain seq x y z
N MET A 1 9.31 11.11 -8.00
CA MET A 1 9.19 9.84 -8.76
C MET A 1 7.74 9.64 -9.19
N PHE A 2 7.24 10.50 -10.10
CA PHE A 2 5.87 10.40 -10.60
C PHE A 2 5.93 10.43 -12.12
N GLY A 3 6.07 9.25 -12.71
CA GLY A 3 5.98 9.05 -14.14
C GLY A 3 4.87 8.06 -14.40
N LEU A 4 3.64 8.57 -14.60
CA LEU A 4 2.52 7.77 -15.08
C LEU A 4 2.89 7.22 -16.45
N SER A 5 3.32 5.97 -16.47
CA SER A 5 3.65 5.25 -17.69
C SER A 5 2.37 4.73 -18.34
N PHE A 6 2.37 4.59 -19.67
CA PHE A 6 1.20 4.07 -20.38
C PHE A 6 0.73 2.71 -19.84
N SER A 7 1.68 1.85 -19.43
CA SER A 7 1.43 0.57 -18.79
C SER A 7 0.65 0.70 -17.48
N GLU A 8 1.02 1.63 -16.60
CA GLU A 8 0.36 1.84 -15.31
C GLU A 8 -1.07 2.35 -15.49
N LEU A 9 -1.28 3.27 -16.46
CA LEU A 9 -2.62 3.72 -16.85
C LEU A 9 -3.51 2.56 -17.32
N LEU A 10 -2.94 1.62 -18.07
CA LEU A 10 -3.66 0.44 -18.55
C LEU A 10 -4.08 -0.46 -17.37
N VAL A 11 -3.17 -0.72 -16.43
CA VAL A 11 -3.45 -1.53 -15.23
C VAL A 11 -4.55 -0.89 -14.38
N ILE A 12 -4.45 0.41 -14.11
CA ILE A 12 -5.49 1.16 -13.38
C ILE A 12 -6.82 1.11 -14.14
N GLY A 13 -6.79 1.24 -15.48
CA GLY A 13 -7.95 1.11 -16.33
C GLY A 13 -8.65 -0.25 -16.17
N VAL A 14 -7.90 -1.35 -16.21
CA VAL A 14 -8.45 -2.70 -15.99
C VAL A 14 -9.06 -2.85 -14.60
N VAL A 15 -8.36 -2.41 -13.55
CA VAL A 15 -8.89 -2.46 -12.18
C VAL A 15 -10.16 -1.63 -12.06
N ALA A 16 -10.19 -0.43 -12.63
CA ALA A 16 -11.38 0.43 -12.63
C ALA A 16 -12.55 -0.21 -13.38
N LEU A 17 -12.30 -0.90 -14.50
CA LEU A 17 -13.33 -1.64 -15.23
C LEU A 17 -13.92 -2.79 -14.40
N ILE A 18 -13.12 -3.48 -13.60
CA ILE A 18 -13.59 -4.58 -12.73
C ILE A 18 -14.40 -4.04 -11.56
N VAL A 19 -13.88 -3.02 -10.87
CA VAL A 19 -14.49 -2.49 -9.63
C VAL A 19 -15.75 -1.68 -9.93
N LEU A 20 -15.67 -0.78 -10.89
CA LEU A 20 -16.76 0.14 -11.22
C LEU A 20 -17.67 -0.43 -12.33
N GLY A 21 -17.12 -1.27 -13.21
CA GLY A 21 -17.81 -1.80 -14.38
C GLY A 21 -17.55 -0.98 -15.66
N PRO A 22 -17.49 -1.63 -16.84
CA PRO A 22 -17.22 -0.98 -18.12
C PRO A 22 -18.26 0.06 -18.52
N GLU A 23 -19.50 -0.08 -18.06
CA GLU A 23 -20.58 0.88 -18.37
C GLU A 23 -20.56 2.14 -17.50
N ARG A 24 -19.93 2.07 -16.32
CA ARG A 24 -19.95 3.14 -15.31
C ARG A 24 -18.72 4.04 -15.39
N LEU A 25 -17.56 3.49 -15.73
CA LEU A 25 -16.33 4.26 -15.98
C LEU A 25 -16.54 5.43 -16.97
N PRO A 26 -17.12 5.23 -18.17
CA PRO A 26 -17.34 6.33 -19.11
C PRO A 26 -18.33 7.37 -18.58
N LYS A 27 -19.31 6.98 -17.75
CA LYS A 27 -20.25 7.92 -17.12
C LYS A 27 -19.52 8.82 -16.12
N VAL A 28 -18.67 8.25 -15.26
CA VAL A 28 -17.87 9.02 -14.28
C VAL A 28 -16.86 9.92 -14.98
N ALA A 29 -16.13 9.41 -15.98
CA ALA A 29 -15.17 10.20 -16.75
C ALA A 29 -15.85 11.40 -17.44
N ARG A 30 -17.07 11.21 -17.98
CA ARG A 30 -17.86 12.31 -18.54
C ARG A 30 -18.25 13.33 -17.49
N THR A 31 -18.72 12.91 -16.32
CA THR A 31 -19.09 13.84 -15.25
C THR A 31 -17.89 14.65 -14.77
N VAL A 32 -16.77 13.98 -14.48
CA VAL A 32 -15.53 14.65 -14.07
C VAL A 32 -15.01 15.57 -15.17
N GLY A 33 -15.02 15.12 -16.42
CA GLY A 33 -14.61 15.93 -17.57
C GLY A 33 -15.48 17.17 -17.77
N LEU A 34 -16.80 17.05 -17.57
CA LEU A 34 -17.72 18.19 -17.61
C LEU A 34 -17.47 19.17 -16.47
N LEU A 35 -17.19 18.70 -15.26
CA LEU A 35 -16.86 19.55 -14.12
C LEU A 35 -15.52 20.26 -14.32
N MET A 36 -14.50 19.52 -14.76
CA MET A 36 -13.17 20.06 -15.02
C MET A 36 -13.17 21.04 -16.20
N GLY A 37 -13.92 20.73 -17.27
CA GLY A 37 -14.10 21.63 -18.41
C GLY A 37 -14.83 22.92 -18.03
N ARG A 38 -15.85 22.83 -17.17
CA ARG A 38 -16.51 24.02 -16.59
C ARG A 38 -15.53 24.82 -15.74
N ALA A 39 -14.83 24.19 -14.80
CA ALA A 39 -13.86 24.84 -13.93
C ALA A 39 -12.75 25.55 -14.72
N GLN A 40 -12.25 24.92 -15.79
CA GLN A 40 -11.26 25.53 -16.69
C GLN A 40 -11.82 26.81 -17.35
N ARG A 41 -13.09 26.81 -17.74
CA ARG A 41 -13.76 27.98 -18.33
C ARG A 41 -13.89 29.12 -17.32
N TYR A 42 -14.36 28.83 -16.10
CA TYR A 42 -14.39 29.81 -15.01
C TYR A 42 -13.00 30.40 -14.72
N MET A 43 -11.97 29.56 -14.69
CA MET A 43 -10.60 30.02 -14.46
C MET A 43 -10.10 30.91 -15.61
N SER A 44 -10.50 30.61 -16.85
CA SER A 44 -10.20 31.45 -18.02
C SER A 44 -10.90 32.81 -17.95
N ASP A 45 -12.17 32.83 -17.55
CA ASP A 45 -12.97 34.06 -17.41
C ASP A 45 -12.39 34.94 -16.29
N ILE A 46 -12.14 34.36 -15.11
CA ILE A 46 -11.48 35.03 -13.98
C ILE A 46 -10.10 35.55 -14.39
N LYS A 47 -9.30 34.77 -15.11
CA LYS A 47 -7.99 35.23 -15.61
C LYS A 47 -8.15 36.43 -16.53
N SER A 48 -9.16 36.43 -17.41
CA SER A 48 -9.41 37.53 -18.34
C SER A 48 -9.89 38.81 -17.65
N ASP A 49 -10.70 38.69 -16.60
CA ASP A 49 -11.15 39.81 -15.76
C ASP A 49 -10.00 40.38 -14.93
N ILE A 50 -9.22 39.50 -14.28
CA ILE A 50 -8.01 39.88 -13.53
C ILE A 50 -6.98 40.56 -14.44
N GLN A 51 -6.78 40.08 -15.67
CA GLN A 51 -5.84 40.68 -16.62
C GLN A 51 -6.25 42.11 -17.01
N ARG A 52 -7.54 42.45 -16.87
CA ARG A 52 -8.14 43.73 -17.29
C ARG A 52 -8.17 44.79 -16.18
N GLU A 53 -8.00 44.39 -14.92
CA GLU A 53 -7.99 45.25 -13.72
C GLU A 53 -6.67 45.22 -12.92
N MET A 54 -5.60 44.62 -13.47
CA MET A 54 -4.41 44.24 -12.71
C MET A 54 -3.60 45.42 -12.13
N ASP A 55 -3.75 45.65 -10.82
CA ASP A 55 -2.69 46.15 -9.94
C ASP A 55 -1.94 44.91 -9.40
N ILE A 56 -0.69 44.70 -9.86
CA ILE A 56 0.16 43.50 -9.58
C ILE A 56 0.32 43.21 -8.08
N GLN A 57 -0.02 44.19 -7.23
CA GLN A 57 0.09 44.16 -5.79
C GLN A 57 -0.91 43.23 -5.11
N GLU A 58 -2.13 43.04 -5.62
CA GLU A 58 -3.14 42.19 -4.96
C GLU A 58 -2.90 40.70 -5.19
N LEU A 59 -2.54 40.31 -6.42
CA LEU A 59 -2.12 38.94 -6.74
C LEU A 59 -0.88 38.52 -5.93
N SER A 60 0.04 39.48 -5.71
CA SER A 60 1.22 39.25 -4.88
C SER A 60 0.86 39.00 -3.42
N LYS A 61 -0.16 39.68 -2.87
CA LYS A 61 -0.66 39.44 -1.51
C LYS A 61 -1.25 38.04 -1.36
N VAL A 62 -2.13 37.63 -2.28
CA VAL A 62 -2.75 36.30 -2.25
C VAL A 62 -1.69 35.19 -2.38
N LYS A 63 -0.72 35.36 -3.29
CA LYS A 63 0.38 34.40 -3.43
C LYS A 63 1.19 34.28 -2.13
N ASN A 64 1.55 35.41 -1.52
CA ASN A 64 2.33 35.43 -0.27
C ASN A 64 1.54 34.80 0.90
N GLU A 65 0.23 35.03 0.97
CA GLU A 65 -0.64 34.44 1.99
C GLU A 65 -0.75 32.93 1.83
N VAL A 66 -0.93 32.45 0.59
CA VAL A 66 -0.96 31.01 0.27
C VAL A 66 0.39 30.36 0.54
N GLU A 67 1.50 31.00 0.17
CA GLU A 67 2.85 30.49 0.41
C GLU A 67 3.18 30.44 1.90
N SER A 68 2.79 31.45 2.67
CA SER A 68 2.91 31.48 4.12
C SER A 68 2.07 30.37 4.79
N ALA A 69 0.80 30.23 4.41
CA ALA A 69 -0.07 29.18 4.92
C ALA A 69 0.46 27.78 4.58
N ALA A 70 0.93 27.57 3.35
CA ALA A 70 1.54 26.32 2.94
C ALA A 70 2.84 26.01 3.71
N SER A 71 3.67 27.03 3.98
CA SER A 71 4.89 26.88 4.78
C SER A 71 4.58 26.51 6.23
N GLN A 72 3.59 27.16 6.85
CA GLN A 72 3.14 26.85 8.20
C GLN A 72 2.61 25.41 8.31
N ILE A 73 1.78 24.99 7.35
CA ILE A 73 1.28 23.61 7.30
C ILE A 73 2.43 22.62 7.17
N ARG A 74 3.41 22.87 6.28
CA ARG A 74 4.60 22.01 6.15
C ARG A 74 5.37 21.90 7.46
N GLN A 75 5.61 23.03 8.12
CA GLN A 75 6.34 23.06 9.38
C GLN A 75 5.59 22.34 10.51
N SER A 76 4.26 22.47 10.57
CA SER A 76 3.42 21.72 11.51
C SER A 76 3.45 20.22 11.22
N LEU A 77 3.37 19.83 9.96
CA LEU A 77 3.46 18.43 9.52
C LEU A 77 4.82 17.83 9.85
N ASP A 78 5.92 18.52 9.56
CA ASP A 78 7.29 18.05 9.87
C ASP A 78 7.48 17.86 11.37
N LYS A 79 6.96 18.79 12.20
CA LYS A 79 6.97 18.66 13.67
C LYS A 79 6.14 17.46 14.14
N THR A 80 4.90 17.33 13.66
CA THR A 80 4.04 16.21 14.02
C THR A 80 4.63 14.87 13.60
N VAL A 81 5.28 14.80 12.43
CA VAL A 81 5.95 13.58 11.96
C VAL A 81 7.18 13.28 12.81
N ALA A 82 7.96 14.28 13.21
CA ALA A 82 9.10 14.10 14.13
C ALA A 82 8.63 13.59 15.51
N ASP A 83 7.62 14.22 16.10
CA ASP A 83 7.04 13.86 17.40
C ASP A 83 6.48 12.43 17.42
N ILE A 84 5.99 11.93 16.27
CA ILE A 84 5.49 10.55 16.12
C ILE A 84 6.65 9.58 15.82
N LYS A 85 7.66 9.98 15.05
CA LYS A 85 8.75 9.11 14.60
C LYS A 85 9.69 8.74 15.74
N ASP A 86 9.97 9.66 16.65
CA ASP A 86 10.87 9.44 17.79
C ASP A 86 10.37 8.32 18.72
N PRO A 87 9.13 8.37 19.28
CA PRO A 87 8.63 7.29 20.13
C PRO A 87 8.41 5.99 19.37
N LEU A 88 8.00 6.04 18.09
CA LEU A 88 7.86 4.84 17.27
C LEU A 88 9.20 4.17 16.97
N SER A 89 10.29 4.93 16.84
CA SER A 89 11.62 4.37 16.60
C SER A 89 12.15 3.63 17.83
N VAL A 90 11.88 4.15 19.03
CA VAL A 90 12.21 3.49 20.30
C VAL A 90 11.38 2.22 20.47
N LEU A 91 10.07 2.28 20.21
CA LEU A 91 9.18 1.12 20.25
C LEU A 91 9.58 0.05 19.23
N LYS A 92 9.97 0.43 18.01
CA LYS A 92 10.45 -0.51 16.99
C LYS A 92 11.70 -1.25 17.47
N ASN A 93 12.68 -0.54 18.03
CA ASN A 93 13.90 -1.16 18.54
C ASN A 93 13.61 -2.09 19.73
N GLU A 94 12.74 -1.68 20.67
CA GLU A 94 12.36 -2.54 21.80
C GLU A 94 11.59 -3.80 21.35
N VAL A 95 10.70 -3.68 20.35
CA VAL A 95 9.99 -4.83 19.79
C VAL A 95 10.93 -5.76 19.02
N GLU A 96 11.90 -5.21 18.28
CA GLU A 96 12.94 -5.99 17.59
C GLU A 96 13.82 -6.75 18.60
N ASP A 97 14.26 -6.08 19.67
CA ASP A 97 15.08 -6.65 20.74
C ASP A 97 14.33 -7.74 21.51
N ARG A 98 13.06 -7.50 21.85
CA ARG A 98 12.19 -8.51 22.49
C ARG A 98 11.89 -9.67 21.54
N ALA A 99 11.69 -9.42 20.25
CA ALA A 99 11.47 -10.49 19.27
C ALA A 99 12.71 -11.36 19.08
N GLN A 100 13.92 -10.78 19.17
CA GLN A 100 15.18 -11.52 19.15
C GLN A 100 15.38 -12.33 20.43
N GLN A 101 15.07 -11.77 21.60
CA GLN A 101 15.11 -12.49 22.88
C GLN A 101 14.12 -13.66 22.91
N LEU A 102 12.89 -13.46 22.46
CA LEU A 102 11.88 -14.53 22.36
C LEU A 102 12.30 -15.62 21.36
N LYS A 103 12.93 -15.28 20.23
CA LYS A 103 13.51 -16.27 19.32
C LYS A 103 14.62 -17.09 19.97
N GLN A 104 15.39 -16.48 20.87
CA GLN A 104 16.50 -17.12 21.56
C GLN A 104 16.01 -18.02 22.69
N GLU A 105 14.98 -17.60 23.43
CA GLU A 105 14.33 -18.36 24.50
C GLU A 105 13.52 -19.55 23.96
N ILE A 106 12.79 -19.38 22.85
CA ILE A 106 12.05 -20.47 22.17
C ILE A 106 13.00 -21.50 21.52
N THR A 107 14.22 -21.10 21.13
CA THR A 107 15.22 -22.03 20.58
C THR A 107 15.85 -22.91 21.66
N GLN A 108 15.72 -22.57 22.94
CA GLN A 108 16.44 -23.24 24.03
C GLN A 108 15.58 -24.21 24.87
N GLU A 109 14.24 -24.21 24.73
CA GLU A 109 13.34 -25.06 25.53
C GLU A 109 12.32 -25.92 24.73
N LEU A 110 12.64 -26.41 23.53
CA LEU A 110 12.02 -27.66 23.07
C LEU A 110 13.07 -28.76 22.89
N PRO A 111 12.97 -29.87 23.65
CA PRO A 111 13.85 -31.00 23.49
C PRO A 111 13.58 -31.66 22.14
N ASP A 112 14.69 -32.09 21.57
CA ASP A 112 14.86 -33.06 20.50
C ASP A 112 13.62 -33.94 20.20
N LEU A 113 12.77 -33.49 19.26
CA LEU A 113 11.81 -34.38 18.59
C LEU A 113 12.44 -35.14 17.41
N SER A 114 13.78 -35.22 17.34
CA SER A 114 14.45 -36.24 16.53
C SER A 114 14.13 -37.68 16.97
N ALA A 115 13.35 -37.87 18.04
CA ALA A 115 12.97 -39.15 18.63
C ALA A 115 11.62 -39.75 18.16
N LEU A 116 10.92 -39.21 17.16
CA LEU A 116 9.91 -39.98 16.41
C LEU A 116 10.50 -40.61 15.15
N LYS A 117 11.63 -41.31 15.32
CA LYS A 117 11.95 -42.48 14.49
C LYS A 117 11.32 -43.70 15.18
N PRO A 118 10.25 -44.30 14.64
CA PRO A 118 10.02 -45.71 14.92
C PRO A 118 11.06 -46.49 14.11
N LYS A 119 12.20 -46.80 14.73
CA LYS A 119 12.95 -48.02 14.41
C LYS A 119 12.57 -49.00 15.51
N THR A 120 12.09 -50.20 15.23
CA THR A 120 12.91 -51.43 15.12
C THR A 120 11.84 -52.54 15.04
N ASP A 121 11.59 -53.12 13.87
CA ASP A 121 12.21 -54.35 13.33
C ASP A 121 11.56 -55.67 13.81
N THR A 122 11.23 -56.51 12.82
CA THR A 122 11.43 -57.98 12.81
C THR A 122 10.35 -58.93 13.37
N LYS A 123 9.55 -59.45 12.41
CA LYS A 123 9.38 -60.88 11.99
C LYS A 123 8.59 -61.87 12.90
N THR A 124 7.90 -62.80 12.20
CA THR A 124 7.17 -64.04 12.64
C THR A 124 5.67 -63.76 12.80
N ASP A 125 4.68 -64.47 12.23
CA ASP A 125 4.50 -65.80 11.64
C ASP A 125 3.22 -65.67 10.75
N ASN A 126 3.21 -66.04 9.47
CA ASN A 126 2.70 -67.32 8.96
C ASN A 126 1.16 -67.51 8.97
N GLN A 127 0.65 -67.99 7.82
CA GLN A 127 -0.72 -68.42 7.49
C GLN A 127 -1.82 -67.33 7.52
N ASP A 128 -2.47 -66.99 6.41
CA ASP A 128 -3.28 -67.91 5.62
C ASP A 128 -3.31 -67.56 4.11
N ASN A 129 -3.27 -68.62 3.32
CA ASN A 129 -3.32 -68.74 1.86
C ASN A 129 -4.81 -68.67 1.41
N PRO A 130 -5.20 -68.97 0.16
CA PRO A 130 -4.70 -68.64 -1.18
C PRO A 130 -5.70 -67.74 -1.95
N ASP A 131 -5.25 -67.06 -3.01
CA ASP A 131 -5.81 -67.35 -4.34
C ASP A 131 -5.01 -66.68 -5.47
N LYS A 132 -4.40 -67.55 -6.31
CA LYS A 132 -4.38 -67.54 -7.78
C LYS A 132 -4.26 -66.17 -8.49
N LYS A 133 -3.33 -65.95 -9.42
CA LYS A 133 -3.02 -66.78 -10.59
C LYS A 133 -1.87 -66.11 -11.40
N THR A 134 -0.85 -66.91 -11.74
CA THR A 134 -0.18 -67.07 -13.06
C THR A 134 0.20 -65.88 -13.95
N THR A 135 1.39 -66.02 -14.56
CA THR A 135 2.01 -65.32 -15.72
C THR A 135 3.20 -64.46 -15.24
N SER A 136 4.45 -64.69 -15.63
CA SER A 136 5.07 -65.56 -16.63
C SER A 136 6.50 -65.92 -16.23
#